data_AF-A0A8H3XGR4-F1
#
_entry.id   AF-A0A8H3XGR4-F1
#
_cell.length_a   1.000
_cell.length_b   1.000
_cell.length_c   1.000
_cell.angle_alpha   90.00
_cell.angle_beta   90.00
_cell.angle_gamma   90.00
#
_symmetry.space_group_name_H-M   'P 1'
#
loop_
_entity.id
_entity.type
_entity.pdbx_description
1 polymer ?
#
loop_
_entity_poly.entity_id
_entity_poly.type
_entity_poly.pdbx_seq_one_letter_code
_entity_poly.pdbx_strand_id
1 'polypeptide(L)'
;MNSDILSIKESLLTMPAEAIDIIIDYLNVKDLQNLSHSCRKLRRAARTFHFGINLPIWKDITNDLIFAPPLSNYRDGVFIDGKFYFVILAEMVPICWILDLTQNTIGWTQVPLLISMNREEYHPIRSTAGAAIRNDIYMFGGESRLTGQPTNIMYKLDIRTMKLCKVIVNGDYPTPRLMHSLDSVNNGHIILFGGRCMTDDGNKLYDTKDFFIYSLYKNMWFKYDQTTSLPFARSLHSSITINGKLYIYGGQHNTLRSNSHGTSIHDDEDLWVYDFYKNIWQKYLTPNSSRFCLPKEWIPKELIPTTGTGPGKRCGASIFVMRRRIIILGGSVECNSIKDENEKTGEYMNIFCPLKKTWRHVKVDGMPRLECIAICRGNNVFIIGKNCDAKIVMGWIID
;
A
#
# COMPACT_ATOMS: atom_id res chain seq x y z
N MET A 1 -19.82 39.27 -19.33
CA MET A 1 -18.69 38.34 -19.57
C MET A 1 -17.48 38.62 -18.68
N ASN A 2 -16.77 39.76 -18.79
CA ASN A 2 -15.63 40.03 -17.88
C ASN A 2 -16.04 40.37 -16.43
N SER A 3 -17.22 40.98 -16.21
CA SER A 3 -17.78 41.25 -14.88
C SER A 3 -18.10 39.97 -14.10
N ASP A 4 -18.67 38.98 -14.80
CA ASP A 4 -19.20 37.76 -14.17
C ASP A 4 -18.05 36.83 -13.75
N ILE A 5 -16.98 36.77 -14.56
CA ILE A 5 -15.76 36.01 -14.23
C ILE A 5 -15.04 36.65 -13.03
N LEU A 6 -14.99 37.98 -12.94
CA LEU A 6 -14.41 38.67 -11.79
C LEU A 6 -15.22 38.38 -10.51
N SER A 7 -16.54 38.47 -10.59
CA SER A 7 -17.47 38.18 -9.49
C SER A 7 -17.35 36.74 -8.97
N ILE A 8 -17.24 35.75 -9.87
CA ILE A 8 -17.03 34.34 -9.48
C ILE A 8 -15.67 34.17 -8.80
N LYS A 9 -14.62 34.82 -9.31
CA LYS A 9 -13.28 34.75 -8.71
C LYS A 9 -13.26 35.36 -7.31
N GLU A 10 -13.89 36.52 -7.11
CA GLU A 10 -14.00 37.17 -5.80
C GLU A 10 -14.83 36.34 -4.81
N SER A 11 -15.90 35.72 -5.28
CA SER A 11 -16.72 34.80 -4.48
C SER A 11 -15.91 33.58 -4.04
N LEU A 12 -15.14 32.95 -4.93
CA LEU A 12 -14.27 31.82 -4.59
C LEU A 12 -13.15 32.20 -3.62
N LEU A 13 -12.67 33.44 -3.67
CA LEU A 13 -11.60 33.91 -2.78
C LEU A 13 -12.10 34.20 -1.37
N THR A 14 -13.38 34.55 -1.19
CA THR A 14 -14.01 34.85 0.10
C THR A 14 -14.60 33.63 0.79
N MET A 15 -14.79 32.51 0.08
CA MET A 15 -15.28 31.26 0.64
C MET A 15 -14.35 30.64 1.71
N PRO A 16 -14.92 29.93 2.70
CA PRO A 16 -14.18 29.06 3.61
C PRO A 16 -13.37 27.99 2.86
N ALA A 17 -12.24 27.58 3.42
CA ALA A 17 -11.36 26.60 2.79
C ALA A 17 -12.08 25.27 2.53
N GLU A 18 -12.93 24.82 3.45
CA GLU A 18 -13.67 23.56 3.31
C GLU A 18 -14.63 23.58 2.11
N ALA A 19 -15.27 24.72 1.84
CA ALA A 19 -16.17 24.87 0.70
C ALA A 19 -15.39 24.83 -0.62
N ILE A 20 -14.23 25.49 -0.67
CA ILE A 20 -13.33 25.48 -1.83
C ILE A 20 -12.85 24.05 -2.10
N ASP A 21 -12.48 23.32 -1.04
CA ASP A 21 -12.01 21.93 -1.12
C ASP A 21 -13.06 21.00 -1.74
N ILE A 22 -14.32 21.14 -1.32
CA ILE A 22 -15.45 20.39 -1.88
C ILE A 22 -15.58 20.71 -3.37
N ILE A 23 -15.68 22.00 -3.74
CA ILE A 23 -15.86 22.43 -5.13
C ILE A 23 -14.75 21.86 -6.01
N ILE A 24 -13.50 22.02 -5.57
CA ILE A 24 -12.31 21.55 -6.29
C ILE A 24 -12.31 20.03 -6.45
N ASP A 25 -12.78 19.26 -5.46
CA ASP A 25 -12.85 17.81 -5.57
C ASP A 25 -13.86 17.36 -6.66
N TYR A 26 -14.84 18.18 -7.03
CA TYR A 26 -15.77 17.93 -8.14
C TYR A 26 -15.23 18.34 -9.52
N LEU A 27 -14.35 19.34 -9.61
CA LEU A 27 -13.84 19.87 -10.89
C LEU A 27 -13.05 18.83 -11.70
N ASN A 28 -13.16 18.85 -13.02
CA ASN A 28 -12.36 17.99 -13.87
C ASN A 28 -10.89 18.50 -13.96
N VAL A 29 -10.02 17.73 -14.59
CA VAL A 29 -8.59 18.05 -14.71
C VAL A 29 -8.36 19.40 -15.39
N LYS A 30 -9.08 19.65 -16.48
CA LYS A 30 -8.93 20.85 -17.29
C LYS A 30 -9.38 22.08 -16.51
N ASP A 31 -10.49 21.97 -15.79
CA ASP A 31 -11.00 23.03 -14.92
C ASP A 31 -10.00 23.33 -13.80
N LEU A 32 -9.39 22.30 -13.19
CA LEU A 32 -8.37 22.47 -12.15
C LEU A 32 -7.11 23.15 -12.68
N GLN A 33 -6.67 22.78 -13.89
CA GLN A 33 -5.57 23.46 -14.56
C GLN A 33 -5.90 24.94 -14.80
N ASN A 34 -7.05 25.23 -15.40
CA ASN A 34 -7.52 26.60 -15.64
C ASN A 34 -7.61 27.40 -14.32
N LEU A 35 -8.18 26.80 -13.27
CA LEU A 35 -8.28 27.37 -11.93
C LEU A 35 -6.90 27.67 -11.34
N SER A 36 -5.92 26.78 -11.57
CA SER A 36 -4.55 26.96 -11.10
C SER A 36 -3.81 28.13 -11.80
N HIS A 37 -4.22 28.49 -13.02
CA HIS A 37 -3.67 29.64 -13.73
C HIS A 37 -4.27 30.97 -13.26
N SER A 38 -5.42 30.96 -12.59
CA SER A 38 -6.18 32.18 -12.24
C SER A 38 -5.55 33.07 -11.16
N CYS A 39 -5.06 32.49 -10.05
CA CYS A 39 -4.40 33.20 -8.96
C CYS A 39 -3.62 32.26 -8.03
N ARG A 40 -2.76 32.81 -7.15
CA ARG A 40 -1.92 32.03 -6.23
C ARG A 40 -2.71 31.19 -5.23
N LYS A 41 -3.80 31.71 -4.65
CA LYS A 41 -4.64 30.98 -3.67
C LYS A 41 -5.27 29.74 -4.33
N LEU A 42 -5.90 29.94 -5.48
CA LEU A 42 -6.54 28.86 -6.24
C LEU A 42 -5.53 27.90 -6.87
N ARG A 43 -4.32 28.36 -7.22
CA ARG A 43 -3.20 27.47 -7.62
C ARG A 43 -2.78 26.54 -6.50
N ARG A 44 -2.61 27.07 -5.28
CA ARG A 44 -2.25 26.27 -4.11
C ARG A 44 -3.36 25.26 -3.79
N ALA A 45 -4.62 25.69 -3.85
CA ALA A 45 -5.77 24.80 -3.67
C ALA A 45 -5.81 23.72 -4.77
N ALA A 46 -5.74 24.09 -6.05
CA ALA A 46 -5.75 23.11 -7.15
C ALA A 46 -4.62 22.08 -7.01
N ARG A 47 -3.37 22.49 -6.69
CA ARG A 47 -2.23 21.58 -6.47
C ARG A 47 -2.36 20.69 -5.24
N THR A 48 -3.14 21.15 -4.26
CA THR A 48 -3.51 20.34 -3.09
C THR A 48 -4.41 19.18 -3.55
N PHE A 49 -5.37 19.39 -4.44
CA PHE A 49 -6.28 18.31 -4.84
C PHE A 49 -5.87 17.55 -6.09
N HIS A 50 -4.94 18.11 -6.84
CA HIS A 50 -4.47 17.56 -8.09
C HIS A 50 -2.95 17.57 -8.15
N PHE A 51 -2.38 16.40 -7.85
CA PHE A 51 -0.98 16.12 -8.07
C PHE A 51 -0.69 15.92 -9.55
N GLY A 52 0.42 16.47 -10.01
CA GLY A 52 0.82 16.41 -11.41
C GLY A 52 0.13 17.46 -12.27
N ILE A 53 -0.25 18.62 -11.70
CA ILE A 53 -0.62 19.79 -12.52
C ILE A 53 0.61 20.27 -13.30
N ASN A 54 1.76 20.30 -12.63
CA ASN A 54 3.06 20.40 -13.27
C ASN A 54 3.64 19.00 -13.40
N LEU A 55 4.70 18.85 -14.20
CA LEU A 55 5.45 17.59 -14.23
C LEU A 55 6.17 17.41 -12.89
N PRO A 56 5.82 16.40 -12.07
CA PRO A 56 6.54 16.09 -10.84
C PRO A 56 7.96 15.61 -11.15
N ILE A 57 8.90 15.93 -10.26
CA ILE A 57 10.31 15.59 -10.41
C ILE A 57 10.79 14.69 -9.27
N TRP A 58 11.67 13.75 -9.59
CA TRP A 58 12.42 12.96 -8.63
C TRP A 58 13.61 13.76 -8.09
N LYS A 59 13.80 13.74 -6.77
CA LYS A 59 14.98 14.27 -6.08
C LYS A 59 15.60 13.21 -5.20
N ASP A 60 16.80 12.80 -5.55
CA ASP A 60 17.57 11.77 -4.84
C ASP A 60 18.13 12.29 -3.50
N ILE A 61 18.27 11.38 -2.52
CA ILE A 61 18.87 11.62 -1.19
C ILE A 61 19.99 10.59 -0.90
N THR A 62 20.28 9.68 -1.82
CA THR A 62 21.15 8.50 -1.60
C THR A 62 22.56 8.79 -1.09
N ASN A 63 23.10 9.99 -1.29
CA ASN A 63 24.46 10.31 -0.88
C ASN A 63 24.66 10.50 0.64
N ASP A 64 23.60 10.65 1.44
CA ASP A 64 23.72 11.07 2.84
C ASP A 64 23.54 9.94 3.89
N LEU A 65 23.31 8.69 3.48
CA LEU A 65 22.83 7.63 4.39
C LEU A 65 23.68 6.35 4.31
N ILE A 66 24.94 6.44 4.77
CA ILE A 66 25.89 5.31 4.89
C ILE A 66 25.37 4.19 5.82
N PHE A 67 24.45 4.52 6.74
CA PHE A 67 23.94 3.62 7.77
C PHE A 67 22.45 3.27 7.54
N ALA A 68 22.13 2.62 6.41
CA ALA A 68 20.78 2.17 6.09
C ALA A 68 20.55 0.70 6.52
N PRO A 69 19.32 0.31 6.91
CA PRO A 69 19.01 -1.07 7.23
C PRO A 69 19.22 -2.01 6.03
N PRO A 70 19.44 -3.31 6.27
CA PRO A 70 19.34 -4.32 5.23
C PRO A 70 17.88 -4.45 4.82
N LEU A 71 17.43 -3.62 3.86
CA LEU A 71 16.05 -3.54 3.36
C LEU A 71 15.68 -4.76 2.49
N SER A 72 15.97 -5.98 2.94
CA SER A 72 15.64 -7.23 2.25
C SER A 72 14.14 -7.29 1.92
N ASN A 73 13.28 -6.90 2.88
CA ASN A 73 11.83 -6.81 2.74
C ASN A 73 11.30 -5.45 3.20
N TYR A 74 11.49 -4.40 2.40
CA TYR A 74 11.04 -3.05 2.76
C TYR A 74 9.55 -3.02 3.18
N ARG A 75 8.68 -3.86 2.56
CA ARG A 75 7.22 -3.95 2.80
C ARG A 75 6.79 -4.25 4.24
N ASP A 76 7.71 -4.74 5.08
CA ASP A 76 7.38 -5.12 6.45
C ASP A 76 7.31 -3.89 7.39
N GLY A 77 7.77 -2.72 6.93
CA GLY A 77 7.78 -1.49 7.71
C GLY A 77 6.44 -0.75 7.73
N VAL A 78 6.22 0.01 8.80
CA VAL A 78 4.99 0.78 9.02
C VAL A 78 5.30 2.24 9.33
N PHE A 79 4.37 3.13 8.97
CA PHE A 79 4.48 4.54 9.30
C PHE A 79 3.56 4.92 10.44
N ILE A 80 4.10 5.64 11.43
CA ILE A 80 3.36 6.20 12.56
C ILE A 80 3.86 7.63 12.74
N ASP A 81 2.94 8.61 12.71
CA ASP A 81 3.19 10.02 13.01
C ASP A 81 4.43 10.62 12.31
N GLY A 82 4.60 10.32 11.02
CA GLY A 82 5.70 10.85 10.21
C GLY A 82 7.04 10.15 10.41
N LYS A 83 7.07 9.03 11.16
CA LYS A 83 8.25 8.18 11.30
C LYS A 83 8.00 6.83 10.67
N PHE A 84 8.99 6.32 9.94
CA PHE A 84 9.00 4.96 9.44
C PHE A 84 9.64 4.05 10.48
N TYR A 85 8.97 2.96 10.81
CA TYR A 85 9.48 1.91 11.69
C TYR A 85 9.67 0.64 10.87
N PHE A 86 10.91 0.19 10.78
CA PHE A 86 11.27 -1.04 10.11
C PHE A 86 11.82 -2.02 11.14
N VAL A 87 10.98 -2.99 11.51
CA VAL A 87 11.27 -3.94 12.58
C VAL A 87 11.90 -5.20 11.98
N ILE A 88 13.13 -5.50 12.41
CA ILE A 88 13.88 -6.69 12.02
C ILE A 88 13.79 -7.71 13.15
N LEU A 89 12.98 -8.74 12.91
CA LEU A 89 12.81 -9.89 13.80
C LEU A 89 13.66 -11.10 13.39
N ALA A 90 14.48 -10.97 12.35
CA ALA A 90 15.24 -12.10 11.81
C ALA A 90 16.47 -12.48 12.66
N GLU A 91 16.82 -11.63 13.63
CA GLU A 91 17.99 -11.76 14.49
C GLU A 91 17.59 -12.19 15.91
N MET A 92 18.52 -12.80 16.65
CA MET A 92 18.32 -13.21 18.04
C MET A 92 18.08 -12.01 18.97
N VAL A 93 18.71 -10.89 18.66
CA VAL A 93 18.41 -9.59 19.27
C VAL A 93 17.65 -8.78 18.23
N PRO A 94 16.32 -8.69 18.30
CA PRO A 94 15.54 -7.96 17.33
C PRO A 94 15.82 -6.46 17.43
N ILE A 95 15.74 -5.79 16.28
CA ILE A 95 16.14 -4.39 16.13
C ILE A 95 15.04 -3.66 15.38
N CYS A 96 14.75 -2.43 15.78
CA CYS A 96 13.92 -1.52 15.01
C CYS A 96 14.77 -0.40 14.43
N TRP A 97 14.66 -0.21 13.12
CA TRP A 97 15.20 0.94 12.42
C TRP A 97 14.12 2.01 12.28
N ILE A 98 14.47 3.24 12.61
CA ILE A 98 13.55 4.37 12.62
C ILE A 98 14.08 5.42 11.65
N LEU A 99 13.25 5.81 10.69
CA LEU A 99 13.50 6.96 9.83
C LEU A 99 12.55 8.09 10.22
N ASP A 100 13.08 9.14 10.80
CA ASP A 100 12.29 10.29 11.24
C ASP A 100 12.15 11.30 10.10
N LEU A 101 10.98 11.32 9.44
CA LEU A 101 10.68 12.30 8.40
C LEU A 101 10.10 13.58 8.97
N THR A 102 9.99 13.76 10.29
CA THR A 102 9.52 15.03 10.87
C THR A 102 10.62 16.08 10.94
N GLN A 103 11.87 15.64 10.97
CA GLN A 103 13.06 16.48 11.07
C GLN A 103 13.48 17.04 9.70
N ASN A 104 14.34 18.07 9.73
CA ASN A 104 14.93 18.64 8.50
C ASN A 104 16.02 17.73 7.93
N THR A 105 16.80 17.10 8.81
CA THR A 105 17.79 16.08 8.45
C THR A 105 17.16 14.71 8.51
N ILE A 106 17.13 14.01 7.39
CA ILE A 106 16.63 12.64 7.32
C ILE A 106 17.78 11.72 7.74
N GLY A 107 17.55 10.87 8.75
CA GLY A 107 18.55 9.97 9.29
C GLY A 107 17.94 8.70 9.85
N TRP A 108 18.66 7.59 9.68
CA TRP A 108 18.30 6.30 10.27
C TRP A 108 18.80 6.23 11.70
N THR A 109 17.93 5.77 12.60
CA THR A 109 18.28 5.43 13.98
C THR A 109 18.03 3.95 14.20
N GLN A 110 19.01 3.23 14.73
CA GLN A 110 18.89 1.82 15.07
C GLN A 110 18.62 1.68 16.57
N VAL A 111 17.59 0.92 16.94
CA VAL A 111 17.19 0.73 18.34
C VAL A 111 16.97 -0.76 18.62
N PRO A 112 17.77 -1.39 19.50
CA PRO A 112 17.52 -2.76 19.97
C PRO A 112 16.18 -2.85 20.72
N LEU A 113 15.47 -3.95 20.54
CA LEU A 113 14.17 -4.16 21.18
C LEU A 113 14.31 -4.89 22.53
N LEU A 114 13.46 -4.50 23.48
CA LEU A 114 13.36 -5.16 24.78
C LEU A 114 12.39 -6.34 24.67
N ILE A 115 12.93 -7.55 24.59
CA ILE A 115 12.15 -8.79 24.55
C ILE A 115 11.45 -9.01 25.90
N SER A 116 10.13 -9.17 25.86
CA SER A 116 9.32 -9.51 27.03
C SER A 116 8.20 -10.47 26.63
N MET A 117 8.49 -11.76 26.76
CA MET A 117 7.68 -12.81 26.15
C MET A 117 6.66 -13.46 27.09
N ASN A 118 6.42 -12.93 28.29
CA ASN A 118 5.38 -13.45 29.21
C ASN A 118 5.37 -14.99 29.34
N ARG A 119 6.54 -15.63 29.56
CA ARG A 119 6.79 -17.08 29.63
C ARG A 119 6.89 -17.82 28.29
N GLU A 120 6.70 -17.15 27.16
CA GLU A 120 6.98 -17.68 25.82
C GLU A 120 8.45 -17.49 25.43
N GLU A 121 8.87 -18.19 24.38
CA GLU A 121 10.18 -17.98 23.75
C GLU A 121 10.07 -17.01 22.56
N TYR A 122 11.15 -16.25 22.35
CA TYR A 122 11.31 -15.45 21.15
C TYR A 122 11.80 -16.33 19.98
N HIS A 123 11.07 -16.32 18.88
CA HIS A 123 11.44 -17.00 17.64
C HIS A 123 11.77 -15.96 16.56
N PRO A 124 13.00 -16.00 16.00
CA PRO A 124 13.38 -15.09 14.92
C PRO A 124 12.63 -15.40 13.61
N ILE A 125 12.02 -14.37 13.03
CA ILE A 125 11.19 -14.45 11.82
C ILE A 125 11.56 -13.36 10.81
N ARG A 126 11.41 -13.66 9.52
CA ARG A 126 11.58 -12.70 8.41
C ARG A 126 10.32 -12.62 7.54
N SER A 127 10.19 -11.57 6.74
CA SER A 127 9.11 -11.42 5.75
C SER A 127 7.72 -11.34 6.38
N THR A 128 7.61 -10.63 7.50
CA THR A 128 6.35 -10.45 8.26
C THR A 128 5.53 -9.32 7.67
N ALA A 129 4.20 -9.40 7.70
CA ALA A 129 3.39 -8.22 7.39
C ALA A 129 3.15 -7.40 8.66
N GLY A 130 3.28 -6.07 8.56
CA GLY A 130 3.13 -5.14 9.68
C GLY A 130 1.90 -4.25 9.55
N ALA A 131 1.22 -3.98 10.67
CA ALA A 131 0.13 -3.01 10.76
C ALA A 131 0.26 -2.20 12.05
N ALA A 132 0.06 -0.88 11.95
CA ALA A 132 0.11 0.02 13.08
C ALA A 132 -1.29 0.36 13.61
N ILE A 133 -1.46 0.28 14.93
CA ILE A 133 -2.64 0.80 15.64
C ILE A 133 -2.13 1.69 16.78
N ARG A 134 -2.37 2.99 16.66
CA ARG A 134 -1.87 3.99 17.62
C ARG A 134 -0.34 3.87 17.74
N ASN A 135 0.17 3.54 18.94
CA ASN A 135 1.59 3.41 19.24
C ASN A 135 2.09 1.95 19.19
N ASP A 136 1.23 1.03 18.75
CA ASP A 136 1.54 -0.39 18.71
C ASP A 136 1.72 -0.84 17.25
N ILE A 137 2.82 -1.52 16.99
CA ILE A 137 3.08 -2.20 15.71
C ILE A 137 2.83 -3.68 15.91
N TYR A 138 1.92 -4.22 15.11
CA TYR A 138 1.61 -5.64 15.08
C TYR A 138 2.25 -6.27 13.85
N MET A 139 2.94 -7.39 14.04
CA MET A 139 3.61 -8.13 12.97
C MET A 139 3.10 -9.56 12.98
N PHE A 140 2.70 -10.09 11.82
CA PHE A 140 2.12 -11.42 11.71
C PHE A 140 2.81 -12.26 10.63
N GLY A 141 2.90 -13.56 10.90
CA GLY A 141 3.33 -14.58 9.95
C GLY A 141 4.80 -14.49 9.57
N GLY A 142 5.09 -14.63 8.28
CA GLY A 142 6.45 -14.65 7.75
C GLY A 142 7.06 -16.05 7.78
N GLU A 143 8.38 -16.12 7.77
CA GLU A 143 9.15 -17.36 7.72
C GLU A 143 10.12 -17.45 8.90
N SER A 144 10.15 -18.62 9.55
CA SER A 144 11.09 -18.92 10.64
C SER A 144 12.51 -18.96 10.13
N ARG A 145 13.42 -18.23 10.78
CA ARG A 145 14.86 -18.31 10.47
C ARG A 145 15.50 -19.61 10.92
N LEU A 146 14.85 -20.34 11.83
CA LEU A 146 15.35 -21.60 12.37
C LEU A 146 14.97 -22.79 11.48
N THR A 147 13.74 -22.80 10.95
CA THR A 147 13.21 -23.94 10.19
C THR A 147 13.03 -23.67 8.70
N GLY A 148 13.06 -22.40 8.29
CA GLY A 148 12.73 -21.99 6.92
C GLY A 148 11.24 -22.13 6.58
N GLN A 149 10.39 -22.43 7.55
CA GLN A 149 8.97 -22.69 7.32
C GLN A 149 8.12 -21.45 7.54
N PRO A 150 6.98 -21.30 6.82
CA PRO A 150 6.00 -20.28 7.12
C PRO A 150 5.56 -20.37 8.58
N THR A 151 5.26 -19.22 9.19
CA THR A 151 4.76 -19.14 10.55
C THR A 151 3.42 -18.41 10.59
N ASN A 152 2.68 -18.55 11.68
CA ASN A 152 1.54 -17.71 12.02
C ASN A 152 1.80 -16.91 13.31
N ILE A 153 3.07 -16.74 13.71
CA ILE A 153 3.41 -16.03 14.95
C ILE A 153 2.99 -14.57 14.85
N MET A 154 2.39 -14.05 15.93
CA MET A 154 2.03 -12.64 16.06
C MET A 154 2.88 -11.98 17.13
N TYR A 155 3.61 -10.93 16.75
CA TYR A 155 4.32 -10.06 17.68
C TYR A 155 3.68 -8.68 17.75
N LYS A 156 3.87 -8.02 18.89
CA LYS A 156 3.49 -6.64 19.14
C LYS A 156 4.70 -5.88 19.68
N LEU A 157 4.94 -4.69 19.13
CA LEU A 157 5.93 -3.73 19.59
C LEU A 157 5.23 -2.45 20.05
N ASP A 158 5.42 -2.04 21.32
CA ASP A 158 5.07 -0.69 21.78
C ASP A 158 6.21 0.27 21.46
N ILE A 159 5.99 1.23 20.55
CA ILE A 159 7.05 2.13 20.06
C ILE A 159 7.52 3.16 21.09
N ARG A 160 6.81 3.34 22.21
CA ARG A 160 7.22 4.27 23.27
C ARG A 160 8.25 3.65 24.20
N THR A 161 8.13 2.34 24.41
CA THR A 161 9.00 1.58 25.32
C THR A 161 9.99 0.69 24.58
N MET A 162 9.80 0.52 23.27
CA MET A 162 10.52 -0.42 22.42
C MET A 162 10.45 -1.87 22.93
N LYS A 163 9.36 -2.19 23.63
CA LYS A 163 9.09 -3.50 24.21
C LYS A 163 8.39 -4.39 23.20
N LEU A 164 8.99 -5.53 22.90
CA LEU A 164 8.46 -6.56 22.01
C LEU A 164 7.86 -7.71 22.82
N CYS A 165 6.63 -8.11 22.52
CA CYS A 165 5.99 -9.29 23.11
C CYS A 165 5.30 -10.15 22.06
N LYS A 166 5.22 -11.46 22.33
CA LYS A 166 4.39 -12.40 21.57
C LYS A 166 2.93 -12.21 21.98
N VAL A 167 2.05 -12.06 21.00
CA VAL A 167 0.61 -11.95 21.24
C VAL A 167 0.02 -13.36 21.24
N ILE A 168 -0.50 -13.77 22.38
CA ILE A 168 -1.27 -15.02 22.51
C ILE A 168 -2.70 -14.70 22.06
N VAL A 169 -3.11 -15.26 20.94
CA VAL A 169 -4.41 -14.98 20.32
C VAL A 169 -5.33 -16.20 20.38
N ASN A 170 -6.63 -15.94 20.36
CA ASN A 170 -7.68 -16.96 20.35
C ASN A 170 -8.50 -16.92 19.04
N GLY A 171 -9.42 -17.87 18.86
CA GLY A 171 -10.38 -17.88 17.73
C GLY A 171 -9.87 -18.61 16.48
N ASP A 172 -10.32 -18.17 15.31
CA ASP A 172 -10.00 -18.78 14.01
C ASP A 172 -8.59 -18.40 13.59
N TYR A 173 -7.61 -19.12 14.10
CA TYR A 173 -6.21 -18.73 13.92
C TYR A 173 -5.75 -18.93 12.46
N PRO A 174 -5.20 -17.90 11.79
CA PRO A 174 -4.79 -18.05 10.40
C PRO A 174 -3.68 -19.09 10.23
N THR A 175 -3.75 -19.86 9.14
CA THR A 175 -2.71 -20.81 8.73
C THR A 175 -1.35 -20.11 8.58
N PRO A 176 -0.22 -20.77 8.93
CA PRO A 176 1.12 -20.24 8.70
C PRO A 176 1.36 -19.75 7.26
N ARG A 177 1.87 -18.52 7.11
CA ARG A 177 1.93 -17.85 5.80
C ARG A 177 2.97 -16.75 5.70
N LEU A 178 3.36 -16.42 4.48
CA LEU A 178 4.20 -15.28 4.12
C LEU A 178 3.60 -14.49 2.95
N MET A 179 4.12 -13.29 2.67
CA MET A 179 3.71 -12.45 1.52
C MET A 179 2.19 -12.12 1.50
N HIS A 180 1.53 -12.15 2.66
CA HIS A 180 0.18 -11.64 2.86
C HIS A 180 0.24 -10.14 3.14
N SER A 181 -0.91 -9.48 3.20
CA SER A 181 -0.99 -8.10 3.67
C SER A 181 -1.65 -8.01 5.04
N LEU A 182 -1.30 -6.95 5.77
CA LEU A 182 -1.84 -6.64 7.09
C LEU A 182 -2.22 -5.15 7.13
N ASP A 183 -3.45 -4.82 7.47
CA ASP A 183 -3.95 -3.45 7.50
C ASP A 183 -4.70 -3.17 8.80
N SER A 184 -4.60 -1.96 9.34
CA SER A 184 -5.42 -1.56 10.49
C SER A 184 -6.72 -0.91 10.04
N VAL A 185 -7.81 -1.15 10.77
CA VAL A 185 -9.09 -0.46 10.54
C VAL A 185 -9.75 -0.07 11.85
N ASN A 186 -10.35 1.12 11.88
CA ASN A 186 -11.12 1.67 13.01
C ASN A 186 -10.37 1.66 14.36
N ASN A 187 -9.03 1.76 14.36
CA ASN A 187 -8.18 1.77 15.56
C ASN A 187 -8.42 0.63 16.57
N GLY A 188 -8.93 -0.51 16.10
CA GLY A 188 -9.25 -1.65 16.97
C GLY A 188 -9.29 -3.00 16.28
N HIS A 189 -9.07 -3.02 14.96
CA HIS A 189 -9.05 -4.25 14.18
C HIS A 189 -7.84 -4.30 13.25
N ILE A 190 -7.31 -5.50 13.05
CA ILE A 190 -6.28 -5.79 12.07
C ILE A 190 -6.87 -6.74 11.05
N ILE A 191 -6.61 -6.46 9.79
CA ILE A 191 -7.15 -7.16 8.64
C ILE A 191 -6.02 -7.91 7.97
N LEU A 192 -6.24 -9.18 7.68
CA LEU A 192 -5.31 -10.02 6.95
C LEU A 192 -5.98 -10.49 5.66
N PHE A 193 -5.26 -10.36 4.55
CA PHE A 193 -5.71 -10.90 3.27
C PHE A 193 -4.63 -11.73 2.57
N GLY A 194 -5.04 -12.89 2.07
CA GLY A 194 -4.28 -13.74 1.15
C GLY A 194 -2.95 -14.25 1.72
N GLY A 195 -1.93 -14.21 0.87
CA GLY A 195 -0.59 -14.71 1.13
C GLY A 195 -0.37 -16.15 0.73
N ARG A 196 0.87 -16.61 0.92
CA ARG A 196 1.35 -17.93 0.55
C ARG A 196 1.44 -18.83 1.78
N CYS A 197 0.70 -19.92 1.75
CA CYS A 197 0.72 -20.97 2.75
C CYS A 197 1.45 -22.20 2.21
N MET A 198 1.71 -23.16 3.10
CA MET A 198 2.21 -24.47 2.76
C MET A 198 1.15 -25.53 3.05
N THR A 199 1.10 -26.59 2.26
CA THR A 199 0.24 -27.76 2.49
C THR A 199 0.66 -28.50 3.76
N ASP A 200 -0.26 -29.25 4.36
CA ASP A 200 -0.04 -29.95 5.63
C ASP A 200 1.10 -30.99 5.56
N ASP A 201 1.35 -31.55 4.38
CA ASP A 201 2.46 -32.46 4.11
C ASP A 201 3.81 -31.75 3.91
N GLY A 202 3.83 -30.41 3.94
CA GLY A 202 5.02 -29.58 3.77
C GLY A 202 5.58 -29.52 2.34
N ASN A 203 4.93 -30.16 1.37
CA ASN A 203 5.55 -30.37 0.06
C ASN A 203 5.23 -29.28 -0.97
N LYS A 204 4.16 -28.49 -0.77
CA LYS A 204 3.68 -27.53 -1.77
C LYS A 204 3.29 -26.20 -1.16
N LEU A 205 3.72 -25.13 -1.83
CA LEU A 205 3.27 -23.77 -1.54
C LEU A 205 2.04 -23.43 -2.38
N TYR A 206 1.05 -22.79 -1.78
CA TYR A 206 -0.14 -22.30 -2.48
C TYR A 206 -0.50 -20.90 -1.99
N ASP A 207 -1.02 -20.06 -2.89
CA ASP A 207 -1.56 -18.77 -2.51
C ASP A 207 -3.02 -18.93 -2.06
N THR A 208 -3.44 -18.13 -1.07
CA THR A 208 -4.79 -18.18 -0.51
C THR A 208 -5.57 -16.90 -0.83
N LYS A 209 -6.90 -16.98 -0.68
CA LYS A 209 -7.80 -15.82 -0.67
C LYS A 209 -8.41 -15.60 0.72
N ASP A 210 -7.73 -16.11 1.74
CA ASP A 210 -8.20 -16.01 3.11
C ASP A 210 -8.39 -14.55 3.52
N PHE A 211 -9.48 -14.28 4.23
CA PHE A 211 -9.79 -12.97 4.75
C PHE A 211 -10.11 -13.09 6.24
N PHE A 212 -9.25 -12.52 7.07
CA PHE A 212 -9.35 -12.61 8.52
C PHE A 212 -9.39 -11.22 9.15
N ILE A 213 -10.12 -11.11 10.26
CA ILE A 213 -10.20 -9.91 11.08
C ILE A 213 -9.78 -10.27 12.50
N TYR A 214 -8.72 -9.66 12.99
CA TYR A 214 -8.33 -9.70 14.39
C TYR A 214 -8.98 -8.53 15.14
N SER A 215 -9.71 -8.83 16.20
CA SER A 215 -10.26 -7.81 17.11
C SER A 215 -9.35 -7.64 18.31
N LEU A 216 -8.80 -6.44 18.50
CA LEU A 216 -7.96 -6.13 19.66
C LEU A 216 -8.76 -6.20 20.96
N TYR A 217 -10.05 -5.82 20.92
CA TYR A 217 -10.93 -5.85 22.08
C TYR A 217 -11.19 -7.27 22.57
N LYS A 218 -11.45 -8.21 21.64
CA LYS A 218 -11.70 -9.62 21.97
C LYS A 218 -10.41 -10.45 22.09
N ASN A 219 -9.27 -9.92 21.62
CA ASN A 219 -8.03 -10.67 21.40
C ASN A 219 -8.28 -11.97 20.60
N MET A 220 -9.04 -11.86 19.51
CA MET A 220 -9.48 -13.00 18.71
C MET A 220 -9.41 -12.72 17.21
N TRP A 221 -8.98 -13.73 16.47
CA TRP A 221 -9.15 -13.81 15.02
C TRP A 221 -10.53 -14.36 14.67
N PHE A 222 -11.13 -13.77 13.62
CA PHE A 222 -12.37 -14.20 13.02
C PHE A 222 -12.12 -14.45 11.53
N LYS A 223 -12.44 -15.64 11.05
CA LYS A 223 -12.39 -15.94 9.61
C LYS A 223 -13.67 -15.45 8.96
N TYR A 224 -13.53 -14.65 7.91
CA TYR A 224 -14.67 -14.21 7.12
C TYR A 224 -14.85 -15.13 5.91
N ASP A 225 -15.66 -16.18 6.09
CA ASP A 225 -15.96 -17.18 5.05
C ASP A 225 -17.11 -16.77 4.11
N GLN A 226 -17.71 -15.60 4.32
CA GLN A 226 -18.83 -15.12 3.51
C GLN A 226 -18.40 -14.06 2.50
N THR A 227 -18.51 -14.38 1.21
CA THR A 227 -18.96 -13.47 0.14
C THR A 227 -18.99 -14.18 -1.22
N THR A 228 -19.98 -13.85 -2.04
CA THR A 228 -20.14 -14.32 -3.43
C THR A 228 -19.19 -13.63 -4.41
N SER A 229 -18.14 -12.94 -3.93
CA SER A 229 -17.28 -12.08 -4.76
C SER A 229 -15.96 -11.72 -4.09
N LEU A 230 -15.17 -12.70 -3.64
CA LEU A 230 -13.81 -12.44 -3.12
C LEU A 230 -12.79 -12.21 -4.24
N PRO A 231 -11.74 -11.40 -3.98
CA PRO A 231 -10.57 -11.40 -4.84
C PRO A 231 -9.97 -12.80 -4.94
N PHE A 232 -9.44 -13.13 -6.10
CA PHE A 232 -8.70 -14.37 -6.31
C PHE A 232 -7.50 -14.50 -5.36
N ALA A 233 -7.11 -15.75 -5.11
CA ALA A 233 -5.99 -16.09 -4.24
C ALA A 233 -4.68 -15.49 -4.75
N ARG A 234 -3.95 -14.79 -3.89
CA ARG A 234 -2.79 -13.97 -4.27
C ARG A 234 -1.79 -13.79 -3.13
N SER A 235 -0.54 -13.51 -3.50
CA SER A 235 0.52 -13.05 -2.60
C SER A 235 1.29 -11.88 -3.22
N LEU A 236 2.14 -11.20 -2.45
CA LEU A 236 2.87 -9.98 -2.87
C LEU A 236 1.95 -8.88 -3.46
N HIS A 237 0.66 -8.91 -3.13
CA HIS A 237 -0.29 -7.85 -3.46
C HIS A 237 -0.07 -6.65 -2.56
N SER A 238 -0.65 -5.53 -2.96
CA SER A 238 -0.65 -4.30 -2.19
C SER A 238 -2.04 -4.08 -1.61
N SER A 239 -2.14 -3.65 -0.36
CA SER A 239 -3.42 -3.26 0.23
C SER A 239 -3.32 -1.99 1.08
N ILE A 240 -4.46 -1.33 1.24
CA ILE A 240 -4.59 -0.17 2.12
C ILE A 240 -6.01 0.01 2.62
N THR A 241 -6.16 0.46 3.86
CA THR A 241 -7.43 0.85 4.46
C THR A 241 -7.66 2.36 4.41
N ILE A 242 -8.84 2.77 3.92
CA ILE A 242 -9.23 4.18 3.84
C ILE A 242 -10.73 4.28 4.12
N ASN A 243 -11.11 5.13 5.08
CA ASN A 243 -12.51 5.44 5.40
C ASN A 243 -13.38 4.19 5.62
N GLY A 244 -12.87 3.21 6.37
CA GLY A 244 -13.58 1.96 6.63
C GLY A 244 -13.79 1.09 5.38
N LYS A 245 -12.87 1.17 4.42
CA LYS A 245 -12.79 0.26 3.27
C LYS A 245 -11.38 -0.27 3.12
N LEU A 246 -11.25 -1.53 2.78
CA LEU A 246 -9.98 -2.16 2.42
C LEU A 246 -9.87 -2.22 0.89
N TYR A 247 -8.77 -1.75 0.34
CA TYR A 247 -8.46 -1.82 -1.08
C TYR A 247 -7.34 -2.84 -1.31
N ILE A 248 -7.46 -3.67 -2.34
CA ILE A 248 -6.48 -4.70 -2.69
C ILE A 248 -6.17 -4.64 -4.17
N TYR A 249 -4.89 -4.65 -4.50
CA TYR A 249 -4.44 -4.51 -5.88
C TYR A 249 -3.26 -5.44 -6.22
N GLY A 250 -3.29 -5.96 -7.44
CA GLY A 250 -2.20 -6.70 -8.05
C GLY A 250 -1.81 -7.96 -7.27
N GLY A 251 -0.51 -8.23 -7.30
CA GLY A 251 0.11 -9.40 -6.68
C GLY A 251 0.48 -10.46 -7.70
N GLN A 252 0.84 -11.63 -7.20
CA GLN A 252 1.16 -12.81 -7.98
C GLN A 252 0.25 -13.98 -7.57
N HIS A 253 0.19 -14.97 -8.44
CA HIS A 253 -0.48 -16.23 -8.19
C HIS A 253 0.48 -17.38 -8.52
N ASN A 254 0.60 -18.34 -7.60
CA ASN A 254 1.34 -19.56 -7.84
C ASN A 254 0.52 -20.50 -8.72
N THR A 255 0.84 -20.56 -10.02
CA THR A 255 0.15 -21.46 -10.93
C THR A 255 0.73 -22.86 -10.81
N LEU A 256 -0.05 -23.81 -10.30
CA LEU A 256 0.33 -25.23 -10.22
C LEU A 256 0.41 -25.92 -11.60
N ARG A 257 0.44 -25.16 -12.72
CA ARG A 257 0.12 -25.65 -14.07
C ARG A 257 1.29 -26.23 -14.86
N SER A 258 2.49 -26.34 -14.30
CA SER A 258 3.55 -27.12 -14.95
C SER A 258 4.51 -27.70 -13.94
N ASN A 259 5.26 -28.74 -14.32
CA ASN A 259 6.37 -29.32 -13.56
C ASN A 259 7.53 -28.34 -13.28
N SER A 260 7.33 -27.04 -13.52
CA SER A 260 8.20 -25.96 -13.10
C SER A 260 7.46 -25.13 -12.04
N HIS A 261 8.11 -24.88 -10.91
CA HIS A 261 7.63 -24.07 -9.79
C HIS A 261 7.53 -22.59 -10.19
N GLY A 262 6.64 -22.26 -11.13
CA GLY A 262 6.52 -20.93 -11.72
C GLY A 262 5.47 -20.08 -11.01
N THR A 263 5.91 -19.01 -10.35
CA THR A 263 5.03 -17.91 -9.94
C THR A 263 4.73 -17.03 -11.16
N SER A 264 3.47 -16.67 -11.39
CA SER A 264 3.09 -15.70 -12.43
C SER A 264 2.47 -14.47 -11.77
N ILE A 265 2.65 -13.29 -12.37
CA ILE A 265 1.91 -12.10 -11.94
C ILE A 265 0.44 -12.39 -12.12
N HIS A 266 -0.35 -11.92 -11.16
CA HIS A 266 -1.78 -12.15 -11.17
C HIS A 266 -2.39 -11.46 -12.39
N ASP A 267 -3.16 -12.19 -13.20
CA ASP A 267 -3.84 -11.67 -14.39
C ASP A 267 -4.96 -10.67 -14.09
N ASP A 268 -5.08 -10.20 -12.85
CA ASP A 268 -6.15 -9.34 -12.38
C ASP A 268 -5.60 -7.94 -12.17
N GLU A 269 -5.84 -7.09 -13.16
CA GLU A 269 -5.41 -5.68 -13.19
C GLU A 269 -6.31 -4.79 -12.34
N ASP A 270 -7.39 -5.36 -11.80
CA ASP A 270 -8.46 -4.62 -11.18
C ASP A 270 -8.20 -4.35 -9.70
N LEU A 271 -8.85 -3.29 -9.20
CA LEU A 271 -8.78 -2.87 -7.81
C LEU A 271 -9.99 -3.42 -7.05
N TRP A 272 -9.75 -4.30 -6.09
CA TRP A 272 -10.80 -4.81 -5.22
C TRP A 272 -11.03 -3.87 -4.04
N VAL A 273 -12.27 -3.79 -3.58
CA VAL A 273 -12.64 -3.06 -2.37
C VAL A 273 -13.57 -3.89 -1.51
N TYR A 274 -13.30 -3.93 -0.22
CA TYR A 274 -14.23 -4.41 0.79
C TYR A 274 -14.74 -3.24 1.63
N ASP A 275 -16.05 -3.09 1.71
CA ASP A 275 -16.71 -2.05 2.51
C ASP A 275 -17.14 -2.65 3.85
N PHE A 276 -16.45 -2.28 4.94
CA PHE A 276 -16.72 -2.84 6.28
C PHE A 276 -18.09 -2.44 6.83
N TYR A 277 -18.66 -1.33 6.38
CA TYR A 277 -19.99 -0.89 6.82
C TYR A 277 -21.10 -1.67 6.13
N LYS A 278 -20.90 -1.96 4.84
CA LYS A 278 -21.87 -2.70 4.03
C LYS A 278 -21.66 -4.21 4.07
N ASN A 279 -20.50 -4.66 4.54
CA ASN A 279 -20.08 -6.06 4.52
C ASN A 279 -20.14 -6.66 3.09
N ILE A 280 -19.63 -5.92 2.09
CA ILE A 280 -19.62 -6.36 0.69
C ILE A 280 -18.26 -6.17 0.04
N TRP A 281 -17.90 -7.11 -0.83
CA TRP A 281 -16.82 -6.94 -1.81
C TRP A 281 -17.37 -6.36 -3.11
N GLN A 282 -16.60 -5.43 -3.67
CA GLN A 282 -16.81 -4.89 -5.01
C GLN A 282 -15.48 -4.84 -5.75
N LYS A 283 -15.53 -4.79 -7.08
CA LYS A 283 -14.38 -4.77 -7.97
C LYS A 283 -14.45 -3.56 -8.89
N TYR A 284 -13.46 -2.68 -8.80
CA TYR A 284 -13.29 -1.60 -9.75
C TYR A 284 -12.60 -2.12 -11.00
N LEU A 285 -13.34 -2.17 -12.11
CA LEU A 285 -12.85 -2.65 -13.39
C LEU A 285 -11.96 -1.60 -14.02
N THR A 286 -10.75 -1.99 -14.38
CA THR A 286 -9.84 -1.14 -15.15
C THR A 286 -10.38 -0.88 -16.56
N PRO A 287 -10.18 0.33 -17.13
CA PRO A 287 -10.86 0.75 -18.36
C PRO A 287 -10.53 -0.10 -19.60
N ASN A 288 -9.35 -0.74 -19.61
CA ASN A 288 -8.88 -1.62 -20.68
C ASN A 288 -8.97 -3.11 -20.33
N SER A 289 -9.66 -3.47 -19.23
CA SER A 289 -9.98 -4.87 -18.98
C SER A 289 -10.91 -5.35 -20.10
N SER A 290 -10.35 -5.94 -21.14
CA SER A 290 -10.99 -6.45 -22.36
C SER A 290 -12.04 -7.54 -22.12
N ARG A 291 -12.49 -7.72 -20.87
CA ARG A 291 -13.38 -8.77 -20.40
C ARG A 291 -14.85 -8.34 -20.35
N PHE A 292 -15.15 -7.04 -20.41
CA PHE A 292 -16.54 -6.56 -20.27
C PHE A 292 -16.87 -5.39 -21.21
N CYS A 293 -17.23 -5.70 -22.46
CA CYS A 293 -18.02 -4.78 -23.30
C CYS A 293 -19.52 -5.00 -23.04
N LEU A 294 -19.94 -4.94 -21.78
CA LEU A 294 -21.34 -5.05 -21.41
C LEU A 294 -21.99 -3.66 -21.37
N PRO A 295 -23.25 -3.51 -21.83
CA PRO A 295 -24.05 -2.33 -21.52
C PRO A 295 -24.02 -2.05 -20.02
N LYS A 296 -23.97 -0.78 -19.61
CA LYS A 296 -23.87 -0.39 -18.18
C LYS A 296 -25.00 -0.99 -17.35
N GLU A 297 -26.16 -1.21 -17.94
CA GLU A 297 -27.33 -1.80 -17.29
C GLU A 297 -27.14 -3.28 -16.92
N TRP A 298 -26.18 -3.98 -17.54
CA TRP A 298 -25.95 -5.42 -17.36
C TRP A 298 -24.73 -5.73 -16.49
N ILE A 299 -24.05 -4.70 -16.01
CA ILE A 299 -22.91 -4.85 -15.10
C ILE A 299 -23.45 -5.21 -13.72
N PRO A 300 -23.06 -6.36 -13.12
CA PRO A 300 -23.41 -6.70 -11.74
C PRO A 300 -23.06 -5.57 -10.76
N LYS A 301 -23.83 -5.39 -9.70
CA LYS A 301 -23.65 -4.29 -8.73
C LYS A 301 -22.30 -4.32 -8.01
N GLU A 302 -21.68 -5.50 -7.97
CA GLU A 302 -20.37 -5.77 -7.41
C GLU A 302 -19.26 -5.26 -8.34
N LEU A 303 -19.51 -5.09 -9.64
CA LEU A 303 -18.55 -4.59 -10.60
C LEU A 303 -18.77 -3.09 -10.84
N ILE A 304 -17.72 -2.30 -10.66
CA ILE A 304 -17.76 -0.85 -10.78
C ILE A 304 -16.86 -0.43 -11.93
N PRO A 305 -17.42 0.00 -13.09
CA PRO A 305 -16.59 0.47 -14.20
C PRO A 305 -15.85 1.75 -13.81
N THR A 306 -14.59 1.84 -14.24
CA THR A 306 -13.77 3.04 -14.11
C THR A 306 -13.42 3.62 -15.46
N THR A 307 -12.86 4.83 -15.50
CA THR A 307 -12.35 5.46 -16.73
C THR A 307 -10.90 5.90 -16.57
N GLY A 308 -10.23 6.22 -17.68
CA GLY A 308 -8.83 6.67 -17.70
C GLY A 308 -7.83 5.55 -18.02
N THR A 309 -6.61 5.66 -17.49
CA THR A 309 -5.54 4.68 -17.70
C THR A 309 -5.16 4.08 -16.36
N GLY A 310 -5.45 2.79 -16.19
CA GLY A 310 -5.13 2.04 -14.98
C GLY A 310 -3.65 1.60 -14.92
N PRO A 311 -3.22 1.06 -13.77
CA PRO A 311 -1.85 0.65 -13.53
C PRO A 311 -1.41 -0.64 -14.24
N GLY A 312 -2.30 -1.37 -14.93
CA GLY A 312 -1.98 -2.65 -15.58
C GLY A 312 -1.71 -3.78 -14.58
N LYS A 313 -1.08 -4.88 -15.01
CA LYS A 313 -0.67 -5.99 -14.13
C LYS A 313 0.65 -5.67 -13.47
N ARG A 314 0.75 -5.89 -12.15
CA ARG A 314 2.02 -5.85 -11.44
C ARG A 314 1.95 -6.58 -10.11
N CYS A 315 3.08 -7.09 -9.66
CA CYS A 315 3.25 -7.53 -8.29
C CYS A 315 4.14 -6.55 -7.54
N GLY A 316 3.87 -6.41 -6.25
CA GLY A 316 4.78 -5.71 -5.37
C GLY A 316 4.90 -4.20 -5.53
N ALA A 317 3.85 -3.59 -6.08
CA ALA A 317 3.74 -2.15 -6.08
C ALA A 317 3.58 -1.59 -4.65
N SER A 318 3.98 -0.34 -4.47
CA SER A 318 3.56 0.45 -3.32
C SER A 318 2.12 0.92 -3.53
N ILE A 319 1.28 0.80 -2.50
CA ILE A 319 -0.04 1.43 -2.45
C ILE A 319 -0.10 2.35 -1.25
N PHE A 320 -0.53 3.59 -1.46
CA PHE A 320 -0.60 4.59 -0.39
C PHE A 320 -1.69 5.62 -0.65
N VAL A 321 -2.06 6.35 0.40
CA VAL A 321 -3.06 7.41 0.32
C VAL A 321 -2.39 8.76 0.18
N MET A 322 -2.88 9.55 -0.76
CA MET A 322 -2.64 10.98 -0.78
C MET A 322 -3.98 11.69 -0.74
N ARG A 323 -4.31 12.27 0.42
CA ARG A 323 -5.60 12.91 0.70
C ARG A 323 -6.77 11.93 0.51
N ARG A 324 -7.56 12.09 -0.56
CA ARG A 324 -8.73 11.25 -0.91
C ARG A 324 -8.49 10.42 -2.16
N ARG A 325 -7.22 10.16 -2.50
CA ARG A 325 -6.80 9.41 -3.68
C ARG A 325 -5.95 8.23 -3.25
N ILE A 326 -6.10 7.14 -4.00
CA ILE A 326 -5.27 5.95 -3.87
C ILE A 326 -4.19 6.04 -4.92
N ILE A 327 -2.95 5.83 -4.53
CA ILE A 327 -1.82 5.84 -5.44
C ILE A 327 -1.21 4.46 -5.48
N ILE A 328 -0.91 4.00 -6.69
CA ILE A 328 -0.12 2.80 -6.95
C ILE A 328 1.16 3.22 -7.70
N LEU A 329 2.29 2.77 -7.20
CA LEU A 329 3.61 3.18 -7.69
C LEU A 329 4.59 2.01 -7.68
N GLY A 330 5.43 1.92 -8.72
CA GLY A 330 6.47 0.89 -8.82
C GLY A 330 5.91 -0.52 -8.98
N GLY A 331 6.67 -1.52 -8.52
CA GLY A 331 6.36 -2.94 -8.69
C GLY A 331 6.87 -3.51 -10.01
N SER A 332 6.84 -4.83 -10.14
CA SER A 332 7.29 -5.56 -11.34
C SER A 332 6.11 -5.99 -12.21
N VAL A 333 6.27 -5.89 -13.53
CA VAL A 333 5.31 -6.35 -14.56
C VAL A 333 5.70 -7.73 -15.13
N GLU A 334 6.86 -8.26 -14.73
CA GLU A 334 7.31 -9.62 -15.06
C GLU A 334 7.72 -10.41 -13.80
N CYS A 335 7.37 -11.70 -13.74
CA CYS A 335 7.70 -12.57 -12.62
C CYS A 335 9.03 -13.32 -12.76
N ASN A 336 9.76 -13.14 -13.87
CA ASN A 336 11.05 -13.79 -14.12
C ASN A 336 12.07 -12.80 -14.69
N SER A 337 13.33 -13.00 -14.35
CA SER A 337 14.49 -12.12 -14.51
C SER A 337 14.93 -11.77 -15.95
N ILE A 338 14.05 -11.84 -16.95
CA ILE A 338 14.36 -11.36 -18.30
C ILE A 338 13.71 -10.00 -18.46
N LYS A 339 14.49 -8.97 -18.09
CA LYS A 339 14.14 -7.57 -18.15
C LYS A 339 13.88 -7.18 -19.60
N ASP A 340 12.63 -6.93 -20.00
CA ASP A 340 12.40 -6.20 -21.24
C ASP A 340 12.76 -4.71 -21.00
N GLU A 341 13.83 -4.24 -21.63
CA GLU A 341 14.37 -2.88 -21.44
C GLU A 341 13.34 -1.80 -21.88
N ASN A 342 12.38 -2.18 -22.72
CA ASN A 342 11.47 -1.26 -23.42
C ASN A 342 10.30 -0.74 -22.58
N GLU A 343 9.94 -1.35 -21.45
CA GLU A 343 8.76 -0.94 -20.67
C GLU A 343 9.11 0.03 -19.53
N LYS A 344 9.00 1.35 -19.76
CA LYS A 344 9.26 2.45 -18.78
C LYS A 344 8.22 2.53 -17.63
N THR A 345 7.85 1.41 -17.03
CA THR A 345 6.73 1.28 -16.08
C THR A 345 7.00 1.88 -14.69
N GLY A 346 8.27 2.14 -14.34
CA GLY A 346 8.65 2.73 -13.05
C GLY A 346 8.58 4.25 -12.98
N GLU A 347 8.46 4.95 -14.12
CA GLU A 347 8.43 6.42 -14.16
C GLU A 347 7.06 7.02 -13.83
N TYR A 348 6.05 6.19 -13.55
CA TYR A 348 4.67 6.66 -13.48
C TYR A 348 3.97 6.31 -12.17
N MET A 349 3.23 7.31 -11.69
CA MET A 349 2.36 7.23 -10.55
C MET A 349 0.91 7.08 -11.01
N ASN A 350 0.26 5.98 -10.61
CA ASN A 350 -1.12 5.69 -10.95
C ASN A 350 -2.04 6.18 -9.84
N ILE A 351 -2.83 7.21 -10.13
CA ILE A 351 -3.70 7.89 -9.16
C ILE A 351 -5.15 7.52 -9.43
N PHE A 352 -5.78 6.87 -8.47
CA PHE A 352 -7.20 6.55 -8.49
C PHE A 352 -8.00 7.53 -7.62
N CYS A 353 -9.10 8.01 -8.17
CA CYS A 353 -10.11 8.78 -7.45
C CYS A 353 -11.33 7.91 -7.16
N PRO A 354 -11.53 7.42 -5.92
CA PRO A 354 -12.70 6.59 -5.59
C PRO A 354 -14.05 7.30 -5.81
N LEU A 355 -14.10 8.63 -5.60
CA LEU A 355 -15.32 9.43 -5.78
C LEU A 355 -15.75 9.49 -7.26
N LYS A 356 -14.79 9.80 -8.15
CA LYS A 356 -15.05 9.92 -9.59
C LYS A 356 -14.93 8.60 -10.34
N LYS A 357 -14.37 7.56 -9.70
CA LYS A 357 -14.08 6.25 -10.28
C LYS A 357 -13.17 6.38 -11.50
N THR A 358 -12.18 7.25 -11.41
CA THR A 358 -11.27 7.56 -12.52
C THR A 358 -9.82 7.29 -12.14
N TRP A 359 -9.08 6.75 -13.09
CA TRP A 359 -7.65 6.55 -13.04
C TRP A 359 -6.92 7.64 -13.81
N ARG A 360 -5.73 7.98 -13.33
CA ARG A 360 -4.81 8.89 -14.00
C ARG A 360 -3.39 8.39 -13.89
N HIS A 361 -2.66 8.51 -14.99
CA HIS A 361 -1.25 8.17 -15.06
C HIS A 361 -0.44 9.47 -15.06
N VAL A 362 0.38 9.67 -14.05
CA VAL A 362 1.23 10.87 -13.92
C VAL A 362 2.68 10.45 -14.04
N LYS A 363 3.37 10.95 -15.07
CA LYS A 363 4.81 10.74 -15.23
C LYS A 363 5.56 11.52 -14.17
N VAL A 364 6.60 10.92 -13.58
CA VAL A 364 7.55 11.54 -12.68
C VAL A 364 8.90 11.58 -13.38
N ASP A 365 9.41 12.79 -13.61
CA ASP A 365 10.66 12.99 -14.32
C ASP A 365 11.86 12.54 -13.49
N GLY A 366 12.76 11.76 -14.10
CA GLY A 366 13.97 11.26 -13.45
C GLY A 366 13.74 10.15 -12.41
N MET A 367 12.53 9.62 -12.25
CA MET A 367 12.27 8.56 -11.27
C MET A 367 12.81 7.20 -11.74
N PRO A 368 13.63 6.50 -10.94
CA PRO A 368 14.10 5.16 -11.28
C PRO A 368 12.99 4.11 -11.15
N ARG A 369 13.18 2.95 -11.80
CA ARG A 369 12.32 1.78 -11.56
C ARG A 369 12.61 1.24 -10.16
N LEU A 370 11.57 1.20 -9.34
CA LEU A 370 11.70 0.84 -7.92
C LEU A 370 10.65 -0.17 -7.47
N GLU A 371 11.15 -1.10 -6.69
CA GLU A 371 10.39 -1.88 -5.73
C GLU A 371 10.43 -1.13 -4.39
N CYS A 372 9.33 -0.49 -4.00
CA CYS A 372 9.37 0.55 -2.96
C CYS A 372 8.19 0.53 -2.01
N ILE A 373 8.35 1.26 -0.92
CA ILE A 373 7.26 1.89 -0.18
C ILE A 373 7.32 3.39 -0.44
N ALA A 374 6.15 4.00 -0.43
CA ALA A 374 5.99 5.44 -0.56
C ALA A 374 5.08 5.97 0.54
N ILE A 375 5.35 7.19 1.00
CA ILE A 375 4.52 7.92 1.94
C ILE A 375 4.35 9.37 1.49
N CYS A 376 3.15 9.91 1.71
CA CYS A 376 2.90 11.32 1.51
C CYS A 376 3.31 12.15 2.74
N ARG A 377 4.11 13.20 2.52
CA ARG A 377 4.36 14.28 3.48
C ARG A 377 3.91 15.59 2.86
N GLY A 378 2.73 16.07 3.27
CA GLY A 378 2.11 17.25 2.66
C GLY A 378 1.76 17.00 1.18
N ASN A 379 2.43 17.73 0.28
CA ASN A 379 2.27 17.57 -1.18
C ASN A 379 3.34 16.68 -1.81
N ASN A 380 4.37 16.29 -1.07
CA ASN A 380 5.49 15.51 -1.61
C ASN A 380 5.32 14.04 -1.24
N VAL A 381 5.92 13.16 -2.04
CA VAL A 381 5.94 11.72 -1.77
C VAL A 381 7.37 11.32 -1.47
N PHE A 382 7.63 10.81 -0.27
CA PHE A 382 8.90 10.19 0.07
C PHE A 382 8.89 8.72 -0.35
N ILE A 383 9.98 8.25 -0.93
CA ILE A 383 10.12 6.88 -1.42
C ILE A 383 11.37 6.25 -0.84
N ILE A 384 11.24 5.02 -0.38
CA ILE A 384 12.34 4.14 -0.04
C ILE A 384 12.12 2.84 -0.81
N GLY A 385 13.14 2.38 -1.51
CA GLY A 385 13.02 1.12 -2.23
C GLY A 385 14.34 0.57 -2.72
N LYS A 386 14.24 -0.42 -3.59
CA LYS A 386 15.34 -1.02 -4.32
C LYS A 386 15.20 -0.74 -5.80
N ASN A 387 16.32 -0.40 -6.43
CA ASN A 387 16.40 -0.31 -7.88
C ASN A 387 16.69 -1.66 -8.53
N CYS A 388 16.78 -1.68 -9.86
CA CYS A 388 17.07 -2.86 -10.68
C CYS A 388 18.42 -3.55 -10.38
N ASP A 389 19.33 -2.87 -9.68
CA ASP A 389 20.65 -3.38 -9.26
C ASP A 389 20.65 -3.80 -7.79
N ALA A 390 19.48 -3.92 -7.18
CA ALA A 390 19.27 -4.21 -5.75
C ALA A 390 19.91 -3.19 -4.78
N LYS A 391 20.29 -2.00 -5.26
CA LYS A 391 20.76 -0.90 -4.43
C LYS A 391 19.58 -0.17 -3.80
N ILE A 392 19.75 0.22 -2.54
CA ILE A 392 18.76 1.03 -1.83
C ILE A 392 18.74 2.42 -2.45
N VAL A 393 17.54 2.90 -2.79
CA VAL A 393 17.30 4.23 -3.32
C VAL A 393 16.26 4.92 -2.45
N MET A 394 16.55 6.18 -2.12
CA MET A 394 15.68 7.05 -1.34
C MET A 394 15.56 8.40 -2.03
N GLY A 395 14.37 8.98 -2.00
CA GLY A 395 14.16 10.28 -2.61
C GLY A 395 12.75 10.81 -2.46
N TRP A 396 12.58 12.03 -2.94
CA TRP A 396 11.30 12.74 -2.95
C TRP A 396 10.77 12.84 -4.38
N ILE A 397 9.48 12.56 -4.54
CA ILE A 397 8.71 13.11 -5.65
C ILE A 397 8.14 14.45 -5.21
N ILE A 398 8.43 15.50 -5.98
CA ILE A 398 7.99 16.86 -5.72
C ILE A 398 7.16 17.34 -6.92
N ASP A 399 5.92 17.76 -6.67
CA ASP A 399 5.02 18.37 -7.65
C ASP A 399 5.00 19.89 -7.53
#